data_AF-A0A9D8J7B6-F1
#
_entry.id   AF-A0A9D8J7B6-F1
#
_cell.length_a   1.000
_cell.length_b   1.000
_cell.length_c   1.000
_cell.angle_alpha   90.00
_cell.angle_beta   90.00
_cell.angle_gamma   90.00
#
_symmetry.space_group_name_H-M   'P 1'
#
loop_
_entity.id
_entity.type
_entity.pdbx_description
1 polymer ?
#
loop_
_entity_poly.entity_id
_entity_poly.type
_entity_poly.pdbx_seq_one_letter_code
_entity_poly.pdbx_strand_id
1 'polypeptide(L)'
;MNFVEIPTDSLKGSIELFCLKLGAKLVEQTDHFAHLELFDQDIIFHFDPSYRQEKGPGFYSFLVPEESDFKRVFDQCNGLEFVRPLR
;
A
#
# COMPACT_ATOMS: atom_id res chain seq x y z
N MET A 1 6.59 17.87 3.48
CA MET A 1 6.22 16.82 2.52
C MET A 1 6.27 15.53 3.30
N ASN A 2 5.13 14.87 3.51
CA ASN A 2 5.03 13.63 4.29
C ASN A 2 4.99 12.47 3.31
N PHE A 3 5.93 11.53 3.46
CA PHE A 3 5.98 10.33 2.63
C PHE A 3 6.11 9.08 3.51
N VAL A 4 5.61 7.95 3.01
CA VAL A 4 5.69 6.64 3.66
C VAL A 4 6.39 5.69 2.71
N GLU A 5 7.48 5.07 3.17
CA GLU A 5 8.20 4.04 2.41
C GLU A 5 7.83 2.65 2.91
N ILE A 6 7.43 1.78 1.97
CA ILE A 6 6.89 0.45 2.27
C ILE A 6 7.64 -0.59 1.41
N PRO A 7 8.43 -1.50 2.02
CA PRO A 7 8.97 -2.64 1.29
C PRO A 7 7.82 -3.56 0.86
N THR A 8 7.93 -4.13 -0.33
CA THR A 8 6.96 -5.08 -0.88
C THR A 8 7.65 -6.14 -1.71
N ASP A 9 7.15 -7.36 -1.63
CA ASP A 9 7.55 -8.47 -2.48
C ASP A 9 6.85 -8.44 -3.85
N SER A 10 5.93 -7.50 -4.07
CA SER A 10 5.18 -7.34 -5.31
C SER A 10 4.74 -5.89 -5.52
N LEU A 11 5.48 -5.14 -6.35
CA LEU A 11 5.08 -3.79 -6.77
C LEU A 11 3.70 -3.82 -7.44
N LYS A 12 3.46 -4.78 -8.33
CA LYS A 12 2.17 -4.93 -9.01
C LYS A 12 1.02 -5.08 -8.03
N GLY A 13 1.15 -5.96 -7.04
CA GLY A 13 0.10 -6.18 -6.03
C GLY A 13 -0.14 -4.94 -5.17
N SER A 14 0.93 -4.25 -4.76
CA SER A 14 0.83 -3.00 -4.01
C SER A 14 0.14 -1.89 -4.81
N ILE A 15 0.52 -1.70 -6.07
CA ILE A 15 -0.11 -0.71 -6.97
C ILE A 15 -1.58 -1.04 -7.18
N GLU A 16 -1.92 -2.30 -7.49
CA GLU A 16 -3.31 -2.71 -7.70
C GLU A 16 -4.17 -2.45 -6.45
N LEU A 17 -3.67 -2.79 -5.26
CA LEU A 17 -4.37 -2.52 -4.00
C LEU A 17 -4.60 -1.02 -3.80
N PHE A 18 -3.55 -0.20 -3.86
CA PHE A 18 -3.64 1.22 -3.54
C PHE A 18 -4.40 2.01 -4.61
N CYS A 19 -4.15 1.75 -5.90
CA CYS A 19 -4.83 2.47 -6.97
C CYS A 19 -6.28 2.02 -7.16
N LEU A 20 -6.55 0.72 -7.23
CA LEU A 20 -7.90 0.23 -7.55
C LEU A 20 -8.83 0.21 -6.34
N LYS A 21 -8.30 -0.04 -5.14
CA LYS A 21 -9.12 -0.01 -3.93
C LYS A 21 -9.07 1.39 -3.34
N LEU A 22 -7.91 1.84 -2.88
CA LEU A 22 -7.83 3.04 -2.03
C LEU A 22 -7.98 4.36 -2.79
N GLY A 23 -7.89 4.34 -4.12
CA GLY A 23 -8.02 5.52 -4.98
C GLY A 23 -6.73 6.32 -5.07
N ALA A 24 -5.57 5.71 -4.79
CA ALA A 24 -4.27 6.35 -4.97
C ALA A 24 -3.99 6.59 -6.47
N LYS A 25 -3.30 7.68 -6.76
CA LYS A 25 -2.84 8.01 -8.12
C LYS A 25 -1.41 7.49 -8.29
N LEU A 26 -1.17 6.69 -9.33
CA LEU A 26 0.20 6.31 -9.71
C LEU A 26 0.92 7.52 -10.31
N VAL A 27 2.07 7.86 -9.74
CA VAL A 27 2.93 8.98 -10.19
C VAL A 27 4.04 8.44 -11.08
N GLU A 28 4.78 7.44 -10.58
CA GLU A 28 5.92 6.82 -11.27
C GLU A 28 6.04 5.34 -10.92
N GLN A 29 6.54 4.54 -11.85
CA GLN A 29 6.89 3.14 -11.63
C GLN A 29 8.20 2.79 -12.35
N THR A 30 9.05 2.05 -11.66
CA THR A 30 10.22 1.37 -12.23
C THR A 30 10.20 -0.12 -11.89
N ASP A 31 11.26 -0.84 -12.25
CA ASP A 31 11.44 -2.25 -11.87
C ASP A 31 11.71 -2.43 -10.37
N HIS A 32 12.13 -1.38 -9.67
CA HIS A 32 12.58 -1.46 -8.27
C HIS A 32 11.71 -0.67 -7.30
N PHE A 33 10.92 0.29 -7.78
CA PHE A 33 10.02 1.04 -6.90
C PHE A 33 8.74 1.51 -7.63
N ALA A 34 7.73 1.88 -6.86
CA ALA A 34 6.53 2.56 -7.34
C ALA A 34 6.17 3.73 -6.41
N HIS A 35 5.87 4.89 -6.98
CA HIS A 35 5.47 6.09 -6.26
C HIS A 35 3.99 6.38 -6.54
N LEU A 36 3.20 6.41 -5.48
CA LEU A 36 1.79 6.75 -5.50
C LEU A 36 1.53 8.01 -4.68
N GLU A 37 0.46 8.73 -5.03
CA GLU A 37 -0.09 9.85 -4.27
C GLU A 37 -1.45 9.44 -3.70
N LEU A 38 -1.64 9.57 -2.39
CA LEU A 38 -2.90 9.27 -1.70
C LEU A 38 -3.12 10.29 -0.59
N PHE A 39 -4.24 11.02 -0.62
CA PHE A 39 -4.56 12.06 0.37
C PHE A 39 -3.42 13.07 0.60
N ASP A 40 -2.87 13.64 -0.49
CA ASP A 40 -1.74 14.59 -0.47
C ASP A 40 -0.47 14.05 0.20
N GLN A 41 -0.34 12.72 0.32
CA GLN A 41 0.85 12.04 0.83
C GLN A 41 1.45 11.15 -0.25
N ASP A 42 2.77 11.08 -0.24
CA ASP A 42 3.53 10.19 -1.10
C ASP A 42 3.67 8.81 -0.45
N ILE A 43 3.24 7.76 -1.16
CA ILE A 43 3.44 6.37 -0.77
C ILE A 43 4.45 5.76 -1.74
N ILE A 44 5.60 5.34 -1.23
CA ILE A 44 6.70 4.80 -2.05
C ILE A 44 6.86 3.33 -1.69
N PHE A 45 6.59 2.46 -2.66
CA PHE A 45 6.85 1.03 -2.55
C PHE A 45 8.24 0.69 -3.07
N HIS A 46 9.04 -0.02 -2.28
CA HIS A 46 10.34 -0.55 -2.70
C HIS A 46 10.26 -2.06 -2.88
N PHE A 47 10.69 -2.58 -4.02
CA PHE A 47 10.73 -4.01 -4.24
C PHE A 47 11.81 -4.67 -3.37
N ASP A 48 11.39 -5.51 -2.45
CA ASP A 48 12.26 -6.31 -1.59
C ASP A 48 11.80 -7.78 -1.60
N PRO A 49 12.53 -8.69 -2.28
CA PRO A 49 12.17 -10.10 -2.36
C PRO A 49 12.31 -10.84 -1.01
N SER A 50 13.01 -10.24 -0.04
CA SER A 50 13.17 -10.80 1.30
C SER A 50 12.04 -10.45 2.25
N TYR A 51 11.17 -9.49 1.88
CA TYR A 51 10.07 -9.00 2.72
C TYR A 51 9.14 -10.11 3.25
N ARG A 52 8.83 -11.13 2.43
CA ARG A 52 8.03 -12.30 2.88
C ARG A 52 8.69 -13.13 3.98
N GLN A 53 10.01 -13.04 4.14
CA GLN A 53 10.80 -13.83 5.07
C GLN A 53 10.99 -13.11 6.42
N GLU A 54 10.64 -11.82 6.52
CA GLU A 54 10.70 -11.07 7.76
C GLU A 54 9.63 -11.57 8.75
N LYS A 55 10.06 -11.90 9.97
CA LYS A 55 9.24 -12.61 10.97
C LYS A 55 8.29 -11.72 11.79
N GLY A 56 8.07 -10.47 11.40
CA GLY A 56 7.24 -9.53 12.15
C GLY A 56 6.40 -8.65 11.23
N PRO A 57 5.17 -8.28 11.62
CA PRO A 57 4.37 -7.36 10.83
C PRO A 57 5.02 -5.96 10.88
N GLY A 58 5.56 -5.51 9.75
CA GLY A 58 5.79 -4.09 9.52
C GLY A 58 4.44 -3.38 9.52
N PHE A 59 4.27 -2.38 10.38
CA PHE A 59 3.08 -1.52 10.36
C PHE A 59 3.46 -0.17 9.76
N TYR A 60 2.69 0.23 8.76
CA TYR A 60 2.80 1.52 8.10
C TYR A 60 1.48 2.25 8.27
N SER A 61 1.53 3.55 8.53
CA SER A 61 0.36 4.40 8.67
C SER A 61 0.47 5.58 7.71
N PHE A 62 -0.67 5.96 7.16
CA PHE A 62 -0.85 7.20 6.41
C PHE A 62 -2.06 7.93 6.99
N LEU A 63 -2.07 9.25 6.87
CA LEU A 63 -3.16 10.07 7.38
C LEU A 63 -4.34 10.03 6.42
N VAL A 64 -5.56 9.97 6.96
CA VAL A 64 -6.78 10.13 6.19
C VAL A 64 -7.43 11.44 6.64
N PRO A 65 -7.69 12.38 5.72
CA PRO A 65 -8.04 13.75 6.08
C PRO A 65 -9.45 13.87 6.65
N GLU A 66 -10.38 13.02 6.20
CA GLU A 66 -11.79 13.04 6.61
C GLU A 66 -12.28 11.69 7.12
N GLU A 67 -13.24 11.72 8.05
CA GLU A 67 -13.89 10.50 8.58
C GLU A 67 -14.63 9.72 7.48
N SER A 68 -15.22 10.42 6.51
CA SER A 68 -15.89 9.87 5.33
C SER A 68 -14.94 9.00 4.49
N ASP A 69 -13.72 9.49 4.25
CA ASP A 69 -12.66 8.78 3.57
C ASP A 69 -12.13 7.59 4.38
N PHE A 70 -12.03 7.75 5.71
CA PHE A 70 -11.63 6.64 6.57
C PHE A 70 -12.61 5.49 6.46
N LYS A 71 -13.92 5.77 6.52
CA LYS A 71 -14.95 4.75 6.35
C LYS A 71 -14.85 4.06 4.99
N ARG A 72 -14.67 4.82 3.91
CA ARG A 72 -14.49 4.27 2.55
C ARG A 72 -13.29 3.32 2.48
N VAL A 73 -12.13 3.75 2.98
CA VAL A 73 -10.90 2.93 3.02
C VAL A 73 -11.11 1.67 3.86
N PHE A 74 -11.71 1.81 5.05
CA PHE A 74 -11.98 0.69 5.95
C PHE A 74 -12.92 -0.34 5.31
N ASP A 75 -14.02 0.09 4.70
CA ASP A 75 -14.98 -0.79 4.04
C ASP A 75 -14.33 -1.55 2.86
N GLN A 76 -13.47 -0.88 2.08
CA GLN A 76 -12.74 -1.50 0.97
C GLN A 76 -11.72 -2.54 1.46
N CYS A 77 -11.04 -2.27 2.58
CA CYS A 77 -10.09 -3.19 3.19
C CYS A 77 -10.76 -4.39 3.86
N ASN A 78 -11.94 -4.21 4.49
CA ASN A 78 -12.69 -5.31 5.11
C ASN A 78 -13.20 -6.35 4.11
N GLY A 79 -13.35 -5.98 2.83
CA GLY A 79 -13.73 -6.89 1.75
C GLY A 79 -12.55 -7.65 1.12
N LEU A 80 -11.31 -7.44 1.58
CA LEU A 80 -10.14 -8.13 1.04
C LEU A 80 -9.98 -9.49 1.72
N GLU A 81 -10.18 -10.57 0.96
CA GLU A 81 -9.68 -11.87 1.37
C GLU A 81 -8.16 -11.85 1.34
N PHE A 82 -7.54 -11.70 2.51
CA PHE A 82 -6.11 -11.96 2.66
C PHE A 82 -5.89 -13.44 2.40
N VAL A 83 -5.43 -13.78 1.20
CA VAL A 83 -4.98 -15.13 0.87
C VAL A 83 -3.81 -15.44 1.80
N ARG A 84 -4.08 -16.14 2.90
CA ARG A 84 -3.03 -16.66 3.76
C ARG A 84 -2.21 -17.64 2.93
N PRO A 85 -0.87 -17.59 2.97
CA PRO A 85 -0.09 -18.66 2.35
C PRO A 85 -0.52 -19.98 2.98
N LEU A 86 -0.89 -20.94 2.11
CA LEU A 86 -1.22 -22.30 2.51
C LEU A 86 -0.04 -22.85 3.33
N ARG A 87 -0.33 -23.26 4.57
CA ARG A 87 0.62 -23.98 5.42
C ARG A 87 0.91 -25.36 4.86
#